data_AF-A0A7X9JUI6-F1
#
_entry.id   AF-A0A7X9JUI6-F1
#
_cell.length_a   1.000
_cell.length_b   1.000
_cell.length_c   1.000
_cell.angle_alpha   90.00
_cell.angle_beta   90.00
_cell.angle_gamma   90.00
#
_symmetry.space_group_name_H-M   'P 1'
#
loop_
_entity.id
_entity.type
_entity.pdbx_description
1 polymer ?
#
loop_
_entity_poly.entity_id
_entity_poly.type
_entity_poly.pdbx_seq_one_letter_code
_entity_poly.pdbx_strand_id
1 'polypeptide(L)'
;KKLDKGRGVLVLTDLFGGTPSNISLSFMKEGKVEVVTGVNLPMLLKLSEIKENMSLREFACFIKEYGQKNISLASELLSKKAVG
;
A
#
# COMPACT_ATOMS: atom_id res chain seq x y z
N LYS A 1 2.88 6.02 -19.73
CA LYS A 1 3.56 7.32 -19.46
C LYS A 1 2.63 8.48 -19.06
N LYS A 2 1.29 8.38 -19.17
CA LYS A 2 0.37 9.53 -18.99
C LYS A 2 0.05 9.93 -17.52
N LEU A 3 0.56 9.20 -16.52
CA LEU A 3 0.18 9.35 -15.10
C LEU A 3 1.26 9.99 -14.22
N ASP A 4 2.54 9.82 -14.55
CA ASP A 4 3.63 10.42 -13.77
C ASP A 4 3.75 11.91 -14.12
N LYS A 5 3.42 12.78 -13.16
CA LYS A 5 3.57 14.24 -13.25
C LYS A 5 4.82 14.75 -12.52
N GLY A 6 5.84 13.89 -12.35
CA GLY A 6 7.10 14.23 -11.69
C GLY A 6 7.18 13.83 -10.22
N ARG A 7 6.17 13.11 -9.70
CA ARG A 7 6.13 12.59 -8.32
C ARG A 7 6.21 11.06 -8.24
N GLY A 8 6.41 10.40 -9.38
CA GLY A 8 6.44 8.95 -9.49
C GLY A 8 5.05 8.31 -9.43
N VAL A 9 5.02 6.98 -9.37
CA VAL A 9 3.81 6.16 -9.46
C VAL A 9 3.82 5.09 -8.38
N LEU A 10 2.75 5.01 -7.58
CA LEU A 10 2.49 3.88 -6.70
C LEU A 10 1.60 2.88 -7.43
N VAL A 11 2.06 1.64 -7.54
CA VAL A 11 1.29 0.53 -8.11
C VAL A 11 0.76 -0.34 -6.97
N LEU A 12 -0.53 -0.61 -6.98
CA LEU A 12 -1.20 -1.50 -6.04
C LEU A 12 -1.63 -2.76 -6.77
N THR A 13 -1.31 -3.93 -6.23
CA THR A 13 -1.71 -5.22 -6.80
C THR A 13 -2.17 -6.19 -5.70
N ASP A 14 -2.89 -7.22 -6.09
CA ASP A 14 -3.41 -8.25 -5.19
C ASP A 14 -2.30 -9.16 -4.66
N LEU A 15 -1.40 -9.65 -5.52
CA LEU A 15 -0.42 -10.69 -5.18
C LEU A 15 0.95 -10.43 -5.81
N PHE A 16 1.99 -10.91 -5.14
CA PHE A 16 3.35 -10.93 -5.66
C PHE A 16 3.52 -12.09 -6.67
N GLY A 17 4.23 -11.89 -7.78
CA GLY A 17 4.59 -12.96 -8.72
C GLY A 17 3.53 -13.38 -9.77
N GLY A 18 2.39 -12.70 -9.88
CA GLY A 18 1.50 -12.84 -11.05
C GLY A 18 2.13 -12.24 -12.32
N THR A 19 1.60 -12.59 -13.50
CA THR A 19 1.99 -12.02 -14.81
C THR A 19 1.96 -10.47 -14.87
N PRO A 20 1.14 -9.74 -14.08
CA PRO A 20 1.25 -8.28 -13.91
C PRO A 20 2.41 -7.83 -12.99
N SER A 21 2.69 -8.60 -11.93
CA SER A 21 3.64 -8.26 -10.86
C SER A 21 5.11 -8.33 -11.30
N ASN A 22 5.46 -9.29 -12.18
CA ASN A 22 6.81 -9.38 -12.76
C ASN A 22 7.12 -8.22 -13.73
N ILE A 23 6.12 -7.76 -14.47
CA ILE A 23 6.25 -6.59 -15.35
C ILE A 23 6.44 -5.33 -14.50
N SER A 24 5.67 -5.13 -13.43
CA SER A 24 5.87 -4.00 -12.52
C SER A 24 7.22 -4.02 -11.79
N LEU A 25 7.75 -5.21 -11.46
CA LEU A 25 9.09 -5.36 -10.88
C LEU A 25 10.19 -4.90 -11.85
N SER A 26 10.05 -5.18 -13.14
CA SER A 26 11.01 -4.70 -14.16
C SER A 26 11.01 -3.18 -14.33
N PHE A 27 9.96 -2.50 -13.87
CA PHE A 27 9.84 -1.03 -13.86
C PHE A 27 10.13 -0.42 -12.48
N MET A 28 10.43 -1.22 -11.46
CA MET A 28 10.84 -0.72 -10.13
C MET A 28 12.07 0.15 -10.32
N LYS A 29 11.88 1.42 -10.00
CA LYS A 29 12.93 2.42 -10.02
C LYS A 29 12.72 3.26 -8.80
N GLU A 30 13.66 3.16 -7.87
CA GLU A 30 13.56 3.82 -6.58
C GLU A 30 13.23 5.30 -6.74
N GLY A 31 12.22 5.76 -6.00
CA GLY A 31 11.71 7.12 -6.06
C GLY A 31 10.91 7.47 -7.32
N LYS A 32 10.71 6.55 -8.28
CA LYS A 32 9.87 6.75 -9.48
C LYS A 32 8.72 5.78 -9.59
N VAL A 33 8.92 4.51 -9.21
CA VAL A 33 7.87 3.49 -9.20
C VAL A 33 8.06 2.63 -7.96
N GLU A 34 7.03 2.63 -7.10
CA GLU A 34 6.93 1.75 -5.94
C GLU A 34 5.76 0.79 -6.16
N VAL A 35 5.90 -0.45 -5.70
CA VAL A 35 4.86 -1.48 -5.85
C VAL A 35 4.49 -2.02 -4.48
N VAL A 36 3.20 -1.97 -4.13
CA VAL A 36 2.65 -2.58 -2.92
C VAL A 36 1.66 -3.67 -3.32
N THR A 37 1.90 -4.89 -2.84
CA THR A 37 1.04 -6.06 -3.10
C THR A 37 0.14 -6.36 -1.91
N GLY A 38 -0.89 -7.19 -2.07
CA GLY A 38 -1.82 -7.52 -1.00
C GLY A 38 -2.79 -6.38 -0.69
N VAL A 39 -3.20 -5.62 -1.72
CA VAL A 39 -4.06 -4.46 -1.52
C VAL A 39 -5.35 -4.86 -0.81
N ASN A 40 -5.74 -4.08 0.18
CA ASN A 40 -6.99 -4.26 0.93
C ASN A 40 -7.77 -2.95 1.03
N LEU A 41 -9.03 -3.02 1.45
CA LEU A 41 -9.91 -1.85 1.53
C LEU A 41 -9.35 -0.72 2.44
N PRO A 42 -8.81 -0.99 3.64
CA PRO A 42 -8.16 0.03 4.45
C PRO A 42 -7.06 0.82 3.72
N MET A 43 -6.23 0.14 2.92
CA MET A 43 -5.21 0.82 2.11
C MET A 43 -5.83 1.81 1.12
N LEU A 44 -6.90 1.41 0.42
CA LEU A 44 -7.57 2.25 -0.59
C LEU A 44 -8.16 3.52 0.00
N LEU A 45 -8.76 3.42 1.19
CA LEU A 45 -9.34 4.57 1.91
C LEU A 45 -8.29 5.61 2.31
N LYS A 46 -7.01 5.21 2.43
CA LYS A 46 -5.90 6.09 2.80
C LYS A 46 -5.13 6.68 1.62
N LEU A 47 -5.47 6.32 0.38
CA LEU A 47 -4.75 6.82 -0.79
C LEU A 47 -4.87 8.34 -0.98
N SER A 48 -5.99 8.93 -0.54
CA SER A 48 -6.21 10.38 -0.60
C SER A 48 -5.45 11.17 0.46
N GLU A 49 -4.85 10.51 1.46
CA GLU A 49 -4.15 11.17 2.57
C GLU A 49 -2.66 11.44 2.30
N ILE A 50 -2.21 11.28 1.05
CA ILE A 50 -0.85 11.64 0.65
C ILE A 50 -0.57 13.12 0.96
N LYS A 51 0.51 13.39 1.71
CA LYS A 51 0.92 14.74 2.09
C LYS A 51 1.88 15.33 1.04
N GLU A 52 1.85 16.64 0.84
CA GLU A 52 2.69 17.32 -0.16
C GLU A 52 4.20 17.08 0.04
N ASN A 53 4.64 16.96 1.30
CA ASN A 53 6.05 16.78 1.66
C ASN A 53 6.46 15.31 1.86
N MET A 54 5.62 14.35 1.47
CA MET A 54 5.89 12.93 1.62
C MET A 54 6.43 12.36 0.31
N SER A 55 7.57 11.68 0.37
CA SER A 55 8.12 10.96 -0.78
C SER A 55 7.25 9.76 -1.15
N LEU A 56 7.36 9.31 -2.41
CA LEU A 56 6.65 8.11 -2.88
C LEU A 56 6.94 6.88 -2.02
N ARG A 57 8.20 6.72 -1.59
CA ARG A 57 8.65 5.61 -0.74
C ARG A 57 8.04 5.68 0.66
N GLU A 58 8.06 6.85 1.28
CA GLU A 58 7.42 7.06 2.59
C GLU A 58 5.92 6.77 2.53
N PHE A 59 5.26 7.20 1.47
CA PHE A 59 3.84 6.94 1.27
C PHE A 59 3.56 5.45 1.04
N ALA A 60 4.37 4.76 0.23
CA ALA A 60 4.26 3.31 0.03
C ALA A 60 4.44 2.55 1.36
N CYS A 61 5.42 2.92 2.18
CA CYS A 61 5.62 2.36 3.52
C CYS A 61 4.40 2.61 4.42
N PHE A 62 3.89 3.84 4.45
CA PHE A 62 2.71 4.20 5.23
C PHE A 62 1.48 3.36 4.85
N ILE A 63 1.17 3.24 3.55
CA ILE A 63 0.03 2.45 3.08
C ILE A 63 0.19 0.97 3.43
N LYS A 64 1.38 0.40 3.23
CA LYS A 64 1.69 -0.99 3.61
C LYS A 64 1.45 -1.22 5.11
N GLU A 65 2.03 -0.38 5.96
CA GLU A 65 1.89 -0.49 7.42
C GLU A 65 0.43 -0.31 7.87
N TYR A 66 -0.29 0.65 7.26
CA TYR A 66 -1.69 0.87 7.56
C TYR A 66 -2.53 -0.35 7.20
N GLY A 67 -2.31 -0.93 6.01
CA GLY A 67 -2.99 -2.14 5.59
C GLY A 67 -2.71 -3.32 6.51
N GLN A 68 -1.48 -3.50 6.98
CA GLN A 68 -1.10 -4.54 7.94
C GLN A 68 -1.78 -4.35 9.30
N LYS A 69 -1.79 -3.12 9.83
CA LYS A 69 -2.43 -2.79 11.12
C LYS A 69 -3.95 -3.00 11.13
N ASN A 70 -4.58 -2.99 9.95
CA ASN A 70 -6.03 -3.19 9.81
C ASN A 70 -6.42 -4.63 9.45
N ILE A 71 -5.49 -5.57 9.54
CA ILE A 71 -5.79 -7.00 9.50
C ILE A 71 -5.96 -7.45 10.96
N SER A 72 -7.15 -7.96 11.31
CA SER A 72 -7.45 -8.39 12.66
C SER A 72 -8.42 -9.56 12.65
N LEU A 73 -8.25 -10.46 13.61
CA LEU A 73 -9.20 -11.53 13.86
C LEU A 73 -10.33 -11.00 14.75
N ALA A 74 -11.58 -11.06 14.28
CA ALA A 74 -12.72 -10.48 14.99
C ALA A 74 -12.90 -11.05 16.41
N SER A 75 -12.66 -12.36 16.60
CA SER A 75 -12.75 -13.00 17.92
C SER A 75 -11.74 -12.45 18.92
N GLU A 76 -10.52 -12.08 18.49
CA GLU A 76 -9.50 -11.47 19.36
C GLU A 76 -9.87 -10.04 19.79
N LEU A 77 -10.55 -9.29 18.92
CA LEU A 77 -11.01 -7.94 19.24
C LEU A 77 -12.18 -7.97 20.24
N LEU A 78 -13.08 -8.94 20.07
CA LEU A 78 -14.25 -9.10 20.95
C LEU A 78 -13.85 -9.62 22.33
N SER A 79 -12.83 -10.50 22.43
CA SER A 79 -12.33 -11.00 23.72
C SER A 79 -11.60 -9.92 24.52
N LYS A 80 -10.81 -9.06 23.88
CA LYS A 80 -10.14 -7.92 24.55
C LYS A 80 -11.11 -6.91 25.17
N LYS A 81 -12.29 -6.71 24.58
CA LYS A 81 -13.33 -5.81 25.12
C LYS A 81 -14.11 -6.40 26.30
N ALA A 82 -14.13 -7.73 26.44
CA ALA A 82 -14.85 -8.40 27.52
C ALA A 82 -14.03 -8.49 28.83
N VAL A 83 -12.73 -8.26 28.77
CA VAL A 83 -11.80 -8.35 29.91
C VAL A 83 -11.33 -6.95 30.39
N GLY A 84 -11.79 -5.87 29.75
CA GLY A 84 -11.45 -4.48 30.07
C GLY A 84 -12.61 -3.69 30.64
#